data_AF-A0A7W1JQZ8-F1
#
_entry.id   AF-A0A7W1JQZ8-F1
#
_cell.length_a   1.000
_cell.length_b   1.000
_cell.length_c   1.000
_cell.angle_alpha   90.00
_cell.angle_beta   90.00
_cell.angle_gamma   90.00
#
_symmetry.space_group_name_H-M   'P 1'
#
loop_
_entity.id
_entity.type
_entity.pdbx_description
1 polymer ?
#
loop_
_entity_poly.entity_id
_entity_poly.type
_entity_poly.pdbx_seq_one_letter_code
_entity_poly.pdbx_strand_id
1 'polypeptide(L)'
;KVVFISPPDVKDTLSPRSGIGNNGNFYDPWGATAGKAGSGIYHLAIDGTYDSQVANPYTSNAGTPNLQIGVIAWSLGRDGDQGADFKTSDDVISWQ
;
A
#
# COMPACT_ATOMS: atom_id res chain seq x y z
N LYS A 1 12.74 7.97 17.82
CA LYS A 1 13.70 7.70 16.71
C LYS A 1 12.94 7.94 15.42
N VAL A 2 13.35 8.92 14.62
CA VAL A 2 12.74 9.18 13.30
C VAL A 2 13.56 8.40 12.28
N VAL A 3 12.90 7.58 11.45
CA VAL A 3 13.54 6.87 10.34
C VAL A 3 13.13 7.56 9.06
N PHE A 4 14.11 8.07 8.32
CA PHE A 4 13.88 8.67 7.02
C PHE A 4 13.96 7.58 5.96
N ILE A 5 12.93 7.48 5.13
CA ILE A 5 12.95 6.67 3.91
C ILE A 5 13.32 7.59 2.75
N SER A 6 14.28 7.16 1.93
CA SER A 6 14.72 7.88 0.73
C SER A 6 14.60 6.94 -0.47
N PRO A 7 13.37 6.71 -0.97
CA PRO A 7 13.17 5.92 -2.18
C PRO A 7 13.83 6.60 -3.40
N PRO A 8 14.27 5.83 -4.41
CA PRO A 8 14.67 6.41 -5.67
C PRO A 8 13.48 7.04 -6.39
N ASP A 9 13.74 8.02 -7.24
CA ASP A 9 12.75 8.56 -8.16
C ASP A 9 12.28 7.49 -9.15
N VAL A 10 11.01 7.60 -9.55
CA VAL A 10 10.47 6.79 -10.64
C VAL A 10 11.25 7.03 -11.93
N LYS A 11 11.62 5.94 -12.61
CA LYS A 11 12.41 5.98 -13.84
C LYS A 11 11.63 6.42 -15.07
N ASP A 12 10.36 6.04 -15.17
CA ASP A 12 9.44 6.39 -16.26
C ASP A 12 8.20 7.07 -15.68
N THR A 13 8.07 8.38 -15.88
CA THR A 13 6.96 9.16 -15.33
C THR A 13 5.64 8.99 -16.07
N LEU A 14 5.65 8.42 -17.29
CA LEU A 14 4.44 8.14 -18.07
C LEU A 14 3.84 6.78 -17.72
N SER A 15 4.65 5.84 -17.24
CA SER A 15 4.23 4.52 -16.75
C SER A 15 4.93 4.20 -15.42
N PRO A 16 4.59 4.95 -14.35
CA PRO A 16 5.36 4.95 -13.11
C PRO A 16 5.29 3.61 -12.38
N ARG A 17 6.47 3.14 -11.95
CA ARG A 17 6.68 1.91 -11.17
C ARG A 17 7.90 2.07 -10.27
N SER A 18 7.85 1.43 -9.10
CA SER A 18 8.98 1.27 -8.16
C SER A 18 9.77 2.55 -7.91
N GLY A 19 9.24 3.43 -7.08
CA GLY A 19 9.90 4.68 -6.70
C GLY A 19 8.91 5.72 -6.19
N ILE A 20 9.40 6.93 -5.98
CA ILE A 20 8.56 8.10 -5.67
C ILE A 20 8.38 8.97 -6.92
N GLY A 21 7.14 9.37 -7.20
CA GLY A 21 6.86 10.34 -8.26
C GLY A 21 7.03 11.78 -7.79
N ASN A 22 7.10 12.71 -8.74
CA ASN A 22 7.14 14.15 -8.44
C ASN A 22 5.88 14.67 -7.73
N ASN A 23 4.80 13.88 -7.74
CA ASN A 23 3.55 14.12 -7.04
C ASN A 23 3.56 13.59 -5.59
N GLY A 24 4.67 13.00 -5.13
CA GLY A 24 4.81 12.41 -3.80
C GLY A 24 4.21 11.01 -3.65
N ASN A 25 3.67 10.43 -4.72
CA ASN A 25 3.13 9.07 -4.66
C ASN A 25 4.25 8.04 -4.65
N PHE A 26 4.10 7.03 -3.80
CA PHE A 26 4.94 5.84 -3.80
C PHE A 26 4.34 4.81 -4.75
N TYR A 27 5.09 4.42 -5.78
CA TYR A 27 4.64 3.50 -6.81
C TYR A 27 5.08 2.07 -6.52
N ASP A 28 4.15 1.14 -6.69
CA ASP A 28 4.43 -0.29 -6.57
C ASP A 28 5.18 -0.83 -7.81
N PRO A 29 5.63 -2.11 -7.80
CA PRO A 29 6.30 -2.71 -8.95
C PRO A 29 5.38 -3.05 -10.13
N TRP A 30 4.07 -3.08 -9.92
CA TRP A 30 3.08 -3.57 -10.88
C TRP A 30 2.62 -2.46 -11.82
N GLY A 31 2.55 -1.23 -11.32
CA GLY A 31 2.07 -0.07 -12.06
C GLY A 31 0.55 -0.06 -12.20
N ALA A 32 0.02 0.98 -12.84
CA ALA A 32 -1.42 1.15 -12.98
C ALA A 32 -2.04 0.06 -13.87
N THR A 33 -3.15 -0.50 -13.40
CA THR A 33 -3.99 -1.44 -14.15
C THR A 33 -5.15 -0.68 -14.80
N ALA A 34 -5.38 -0.91 -16.09
CA ALA A 34 -6.39 -0.20 -16.87
C ALA A 34 -7.80 -0.40 -16.28
N GLY A 35 -8.50 0.71 -16.03
CA GLY A 35 -9.84 0.69 -15.43
C GLY A 35 -9.88 0.47 -13.92
N LYS A 36 -8.72 0.37 -13.25
CA LYS A 36 -8.61 0.11 -11.81
C LYS A 36 -8.07 1.33 -11.07
N ALA A 37 -8.98 2.15 -10.56
CA ALA A 37 -8.61 3.35 -9.83
C ALA A 37 -7.82 2.98 -8.55
N GLY A 38 -6.74 3.71 -8.28
CA GLY A 38 -5.89 3.47 -7.12
C GLY A 38 -4.86 2.34 -7.29
N SER A 39 -4.88 1.59 -8.40
CA SER A 39 -3.83 0.60 -8.69
C SER A 39 -2.49 1.26 -9.04
N GLY A 40 -1.40 0.52 -8.87
CA GLY A 40 -0.05 0.97 -9.21
C GLY A 40 0.63 1.85 -8.18
N ILE A 41 0.00 2.07 -7.03
CA ILE A 41 0.54 2.85 -5.91
C ILE A 41 0.45 2.04 -4.62
N TYR A 42 1.28 2.42 -3.66
CA TYR A 42 1.08 1.99 -2.28
C TYR A 42 0.01 2.87 -1.62
N HIS A 43 -0.98 2.21 -1.04
CA HIS A 43 -1.93 2.80 -0.11
C HIS A 43 -1.32 2.87 1.28
N LEU A 44 -1.76 3.84 2.07
CA LEU A 44 -1.25 4.06 3.42
C LEU A 44 -2.41 4.39 4.36
N ALA A 45 -2.43 3.78 5.54
CA ALA A 45 -3.28 4.17 6.64
C ALA A 45 -2.43 4.41 7.87
N ILE A 46 -2.65 5.55 8.53
CA ILE A 46 -1.91 5.99 9.71
C ILE A 46 -2.93 6.12 10.84
N ASP A 47 -2.58 5.62 12.03
CA ASP A 47 -3.32 5.88 13.25
C ASP A 47 -3.23 7.37 13.60
N GLY A 48 -4.25 8.13 13.19
CA GLY A 48 -4.39 9.55 13.52
C GLY A 48 -5.03 9.82 14.87
N THR A 49 -5.62 8.80 15.52
CA THR A 49 -6.29 8.90 16.83
C THR A 49 -5.37 8.53 17.98
N TYR A 50 -4.20 7.93 17.68
CA TYR A 50 -3.19 7.49 18.65
C TYR A 50 -3.72 6.46 19.64
N ASP A 51 -4.68 5.64 19.23
CA ASP A 51 -5.25 4.53 20.03
C ASP A 51 -4.58 3.19 19.73
N SER A 52 -3.56 3.19 18.86
CA SER A 52 -2.88 2.01 18.34
C SER A 52 -3.83 1.05 17.63
N GLN A 53 -4.83 1.55 16.90
CA GLN A 53 -5.74 0.76 16.08
C GLN A 53 -5.79 1.31 14.66
N VAL A 54 -5.33 0.52 13.70
CA VAL A 54 -5.52 0.80 12.27
C VAL A 54 -6.43 -0.26 11.67
N ALA A 55 -7.45 0.15 10.92
CA ALA A 55 -8.34 -0.76 10.24
C ALA A 55 -7.57 -1.64 9.25
N ASN A 56 -7.81 -2.95 9.30
CA ASN A 56 -7.23 -3.91 8.37
C ASN A 56 -7.91 -3.74 7.00
N PRO A 57 -7.15 -3.52 5.91
CA PRO A 57 -7.73 -3.42 4.57
C PRO A 57 -8.34 -4.75 4.07
N TYR A 58 -7.99 -5.88 4.70
CA TYR A 58 -8.52 -7.21 4.36
C TYR A 58 -9.60 -7.66 5.34
N THR A 59 -10.65 -8.30 4.80
CA THR A 59 -11.82 -8.74 5.58
C THR A 59 -11.94 -10.26 5.72
N SER A 60 -11.21 -11.04 4.92
CA SER A 60 -11.17 -12.51 4.94
C SER A 60 -9.76 -13.00 5.24
N ASN A 61 -9.63 -14.03 6.09
CA ASN A 61 -8.35 -14.66 6.45
C ASN A 61 -7.26 -13.70 6.92
N ALA A 62 -7.66 -12.52 7.40
CA ALA A 62 -6.79 -11.39 7.71
C ALA A 62 -6.41 -11.26 9.19
N GLY A 63 -6.88 -12.21 10.02
CA GLY A 63 -6.74 -12.12 11.48
C GLY A 63 -7.70 -11.11 12.08
N THR A 64 -7.16 -10.11 12.78
CA THR A 64 -7.96 -9.08 13.46
C THR A 64 -8.40 -7.98 12.48
N PRO A 65 -9.64 -7.46 12.59
CA PRO A 65 -10.10 -6.33 11.79
C PRO A 65 -9.41 -5.01 12.16
N ASN A 66 -8.82 -4.91 13.36
CA ASN A 66 -8.01 -3.78 13.78
C ASN A 66 -6.60 -4.25 14.12
N LEU A 67 -5.63 -3.71 13.40
CA LEU A 67 -4.21 -3.99 13.57
C LEU A 67 -3.66 -3.08 14.67
N GLN A 68 -2.94 -3.68 15.63
CA GLN A 68 -2.31 -2.94 16.71
C GLN A 68 -0.96 -2.33 16.28
N ILE A 69 -1.02 -1.42 15.32
CA ILE A 69 0.13 -0.77 14.66
C ILE A 69 -0.17 0.71 14.43
N GLY A 70 0.86 1.53 14.24
CA GLY A 70 0.69 2.97 13.97
C GLY A 70 0.53 3.30 12.48
N VAL A 71 1.01 2.43 11.59
CA VAL A 71 0.94 2.63 10.13
C VAL A 71 0.91 1.29 9.41
N ILE A 72 0.15 1.22 8.32
CA ILE A 72 0.17 0.12 7.35
C ILE A 72 0.30 0.66 5.94
N ALA A 73 1.08 -0.03 5.11
CA ALA A 73 1.16 0.18 3.68
C ALA A 73 0.79 -1.09 2.93
N TRP A 74 0.06 -0.96 1.82
CA TRP A 74 -0.28 -2.09 0.94
C TRP A 74 -0.40 -1.68 -0.53
N SER A 75 -0.33 -2.64 -1.46
CA SER A 75 -0.55 -2.45 -2.91
C SER A 75 -1.65 -3.40 -3.38
N LEU A 76 -2.45 -2.98 -4.36
CA LEU A 76 -3.55 -3.78 -4.98
C LEU A 76 -3.03 -4.84 -5.97
N GLY A 77 -1.78 -5.24 -5.83
CA GLY A 77 -1.20 -6.29 -6.66
C GLY A 77 -1.13 -5.96 -8.16
N ARG A 78 -1.01 -7.03 -8.94
CA ARG A 78 -0.96 -7.01 -10.39
C ARG A 78 -2.36 -6.90 -10.99
N ASP A 79 -3.38 -7.45 -10.35
CA ASP A 79 -4.76 -7.36 -10.84
C ASP A 79 -5.39 -5.97 -10.64
N GLY A 80 -4.81 -5.17 -9.74
CA GLY A 80 -5.25 -3.81 -9.43
C GLY A 80 -6.54 -3.76 -8.62
N ASP A 81 -6.96 -4.85 -8.01
CA ASP A 81 -8.16 -4.95 -7.20
C ASP A 81 -7.81 -5.22 -5.73
N GLN A 82 -8.52 -4.57 -4.81
CA GLN A 82 -8.35 -4.88 -3.39
C GLN A 82 -8.86 -6.30 -3.12
N GLY A 83 -7.94 -7.19 -2.75
CA GLY A 83 -8.31 -8.52 -2.29
C GLY A 83 -9.09 -8.43 -0.97
N ALA A 84 -10.15 -9.23 -0.84
CA ALA A 84 -10.78 -9.43 0.46
C ALA A 84 -9.96 -10.39 1.34
N ASP A 85 -9.24 -11.33 0.72
CA ASP A 85 -8.48 -12.39 1.37
C ASP A 85 -6.98 -12.10 1.36
N PHE A 86 -6.38 -12.01 2.54
CA PHE A 86 -4.94 -11.77 2.67
C PHE A 86 -4.07 -12.91 2.08
N LYS A 87 -4.49 -14.17 2.22
CA LYS A 87 -3.66 -15.32 1.82
C LYS A 87 -3.70 -15.62 0.34
N THR A 88 -4.80 -15.27 -0.32
CA THR A 88 -5.02 -15.58 -1.74
C THR A 88 -4.96 -14.36 -2.65
N SER A 89 -4.78 -13.17 -2.10
CA SER A 89 -4.53 -11.95 -2.85
C SER A 89 -3.05 -11.83 -3.21
N ASP A 90 -2.77 -11.22 -4.36
CA ASP A 90 -1.43 -10.82 -4.80
C ASP A 90 -0.97 -9.48 -4.20
N ASP A 91 -1.78 -8.92 -3.30
CA ASP A 91 -1.47 -7.72 -2.56
C ASP A 91 -0.26 -7.93 -1.65
N VAL A 92 0.59 -6.91 -1.56
CA VAL A 92 1.80 -6.91 -0.72
C VAL A 92 1.59 -5.95 0.43
N ILE A 93 1.83 -6.41 1.66
CA ILE A 93 1.80 -5.59 2.88
C ILE A 93 3.21 -5.44 3.45
N SER A 94 3.53 -4.25 3.96
CA SER A 94 4.67 -4.03 4.84
C SER A 94 4.20 -3.33 6.13
N TRP A 95 4.60 -3.84 7.29
CA TRP A 95 4.35 -3.24 8.60
C TRP A 95 5.67 -2.90 9.31
N GLN A 96 5.70 -1.78 10.01
CA GLN A 96 6.74 -1.42 10.99
C GLN A 96 6.10 -0.85 12.25
#